data_AF-A0A9W9DEF5-F1
#
_entry.id   AF-A0A9W9DEF5-F1
#
_cell.length_a   1.000
_cell.length_b   1.000
_cell.length_c   1.000
_cell.angle_alpha   90.00
_cell.angle_beta   90.00
_cell.angle_gamma   90.00
#
_symmetry.space_group_name_H-M   'P 1'
#
loop_
_entity.id
_entity.type
_entity.pdbx_description
1 polymer ?
#
loop_
_entity_poly.entity_id
_entity_poly.type
_entity_poly.pdbx_seq_one_letter_code
_entity_poly.pdbx_strand_id
1 'polypeptide(L)'
;HRRIAWEMLQYAVIGTESMDADHWRCFKKGFYMQCANTLNVPDIARSFLGGIEEFISSAQNSTIDGFYDLRLRIICRLGIEAMDRFAAACAEAGEGFEGKIFEEIFKEFLTEVGSPCPQLLDAQKHQFNSEVKLSGIQSPTFRLRLLCWAVTGAPRVIDEGEPIRVFLVEDDDSTYIPISVEEGVRSSYISTGTSTYNANAEPKNARAAIHHWLLTQMLESIGSYTTV
;
A
#
# COMPACT_ATOMS: atom_id res chain seq x y z
N HIS A 1 -32.69 -15.80 -21.88
CA HIS A 1 -32.24 -15.47 -20.51
C HIS A 1 -30.72 -15.40 -20.36
N ARG A 2 -29.95 -16.51 -20.46
CA ARG A 2 -28.47 -16.48 -20.28
C ARG A 2 -27.72 -15.48 -21.19
N ARG A 3 -28.07 -15.42 -22.47
CA ARG A 3 -27.47 -14.47 -23.42
C ARG A 3 -27.73 -13.01 -23.04
N ILE A 4 -28.95 -12.69 -22.61
CA ILE A 4 -29.34 -11.35 -22.16
C ILE A 4 -28.61 -11.00 -20.86
N ALA A 5 -28.50 -11.92 -19.90
CA ALA A 5 -27.75 -11.70 -18.66
C ALA A 5 -26.26 -11.44 -18.93
N TRP A 6 -25.68 -12.16 -19.88
CA TRP A 6 -24.31 -11.92 -20.34
C TRP A 6 -24.16 -10.54 -21.00
N GLU A 7 -25.08 -10.15 -21.89
CA GLU A 7 -25.09 -8.83 -22.52
C GLU A 7 -25.27 -7.71 -21.48
N MET A 8 -26.11 -7.88 -20.45
CA MET A 8 -26.28 -6.93 -19.35
C MET A 8 -25.01 -6.79 -18.50
N LEU A 9 -24.37 -7.91 -18.13
CA LEU A 9 -23.11 -7.90 -17.40
C LEU A 9 -22.00 -7.24 -18.22
N GLN A 10 -21.95 -7.55 -19.52
CA GLN A 10 -21.01 -6.95 -20.46
C GLN A 10 -21.21 -5.42 -20.52
N TYR A 11 -22.44 -4.95 -20.71
CA TYR A 11 -22.72 -3.51 -20.73
C TYR A 11 -22.38 -2.83 -19.41
N ALA A 12 -22.56 -3.52 -18.27
CA ALA A 12 -22.21 -3.00 -16.96
C ALA A 12 -20.69 -2.87 -16.74
N VAL A 13 -19.89 -3.80 -17.28
CA VAL A 13 -18.43 -3.84 -17.08
C VAL A 13 -17.68 -3.03 -18.14
N ILE A 14 -18.14 -3.07 -19.39
CA ILE A 14 -17.42 -2.58 -20.57
C ILE A 14 -18.08 -1.34 -21.20
N GLY A 15 -19.33 -1.03 -20.84
CA GLY A 15 -20.11 0.04 -21.48
C GLY A 15 -20.75 -0.39 -22.80
N THR A 16 -21.36 0.54 -23.54
CA THR A 16 -22.18 0.26 -24.75
C THR A 16 -21.39 -0.14 -25.99
N GLU A 17 -20.09 -0.38 -25.87
CA GLU A 17 -19.21 -0.69 -26.99
C GLU A 17 -19.43 -2.13 -27.49
N SER A 18 -19.39 -2.33 -28.81
CA SER A 18 -19.61 -3.64 -29.40
C SER A 18 -18.40 -4.55 -29.21
N MET A 19 -18.64 -5.81 -28.79
CA MET A 19 -17.61 -6.86 -28.70
C MET A 19 -17.02 -7.26 -30.06
N ASP A 20 -17.64 -6.85 -31.15
CA ASP A 20 -17.12 -7.05 -32.50
C ASP A 20 -16.03 -6.03 -32.86
N ALA A 21 -15.79 -5.02 -32.02
CA ALA A 21 -14.67 -4.11 -32.21
C ALA A 21 -13.33 -4.86 -32.16
N ASP A 22 -12.40 -4.45 -33.01
CA ASP A 22 -11.14 -5.17 -33.21
C ASP A 22 -10.32 -5.35 -31.93
N HIS A 23 -10.33 -4.36 -31.05
CA HIS A 23 -9.63 -4.43 -29.77
C HIS A 23 -10.25 -5.46 -28.83
N TRP A 24 -11.59 -5.61 -28.78
CA TRP A 24 -12.25 -6.65 -27.98
C TRP A 24 -12.01 -8.05 -28.54
N ARG A 25 -11.97 -8.18 -29.86
CA ARG A 25 -11.62 -9.43 -30.53
C ARG A 25 -10.18 -9.85 -30.22
N CYS A 26 -9.24 -8.91 -30.23
CA CYS A 26 -7.85 -9.13 -29.83
C CYS A 26 -7.74 -9.45 -28.33
N PHE A 27 -8.41 -8.69 -27.47
CA PHE A 27 -8.47 -8.95 -26.03
C PHE A 27 -8.98 -10.37 -25.75
N LYS A 28 -10.11 -10.76 -26.34
CA LYS A 28 -10.68 -12.10 -26.20
C LYS A 28 -9.69 -13.16 -26.69
N LYS A 29 -9.08 -12.97 -27.85
CA LYS A 29 -8.08 -13.92 -28.38
C LYS A 29 -6.88 -14.08 -27.43
N GLY A 30 -6.40 -13.00 -26.84
CA GLY A 30 -5.35 -13.02 -25.82
C GLY A 30 -5.81 -13.67 -24.51
N PHE A 31 -7.03 -13.38 -24.07
CA PHE A 31 -7.64 -13.94 -22.86
C PHE A 31 -7.77 -15.48 -22.94
N TYR A 32 -8.07 -16.02 -24.12
CA TYR A 32 -8.14 -17.47 -24.37
C TYR A 32 -6.81 -18.07 -24.84
N MET A 33 -5.72 -17.30 -24.90
CA MET A 33 -4.42 -17.82 -25.32
C MET A 33 -3.90 -18.81 -24.27
N GLN A 34 -3.31 -19.92 -24.72
CA GLN A 34 -2.71 -20.90 -23.81
C GLN A 34 -1.46 -20.29 -23.17
N CYS A 35 -1.39 -20.31 -21.84
CA CYS A 35 -0.17 -20.02 -21.10
C CYS A 35 0.75 -21.25 -21.11
N ALA A 36 2.01 -21.08 -20.67
CA ALA A 36 3.07 -22.10 -20.72
C ALA A 36 2.71 -23.47 -20.09
N ASN A 37 1.65 -23.54 -19.28
CA ASN A 37 1.17 -24.74 -18.59
C ASN A 37 -0.24 -25.19 -19.04
N THR A 38 -0.66 -24.90 -20.29
CA THR A 38 -1.98 -25.26 -20.89
C THR A 38 -3.22 -24.59 -20.29
N LEU A 39 -3.09 -23.89 -19.17
CA LEU A 39 -4.15 -23.04 -18.60
C LEU A 39 -4.37 -21.81 -19.48
N ASN A 40 -5.64 -21.47 -19.74
CA ASN A 40 -6.03 -20.17 -20.27
C ASN A 40 -6.56 -19.28 -19.13
N VAL A 41 -6.65 -17.96 -19.35
CA VAL A 41 -7.13 -17.01 -18.33
C VAL A 41 -8.55 -17.32 -17.84
N PRO A 42 -9.50 -17.78 -18.67
CA PRO A 42 -10.79 -18.28 -18.20
C PRO A 42 -10.67 -19.45 -17.21
N ASP A 43 -9.71 -20.36 -17.40
CA ASP A 43 -9.47 -21.45 -16.46
C ASP A 43 -8.93 -20.92 -15.13
N ILE A 44 -8.14 -19.85 -15.15
CA ILE A 44 -7.71 -19.13 -13.93
C ILE A 44 -8.92 -18.47 -13.24
N ALA A 45 -9.79 -17.80 -13.99
CA ALA A 45 -11.00 -17.20 -13.42
C ALA A 45 -11.98 -18.25 -12.85
N ARG A 46 -12.03 -19.45 -13.44
CA ARG A 46 -12.80 -20.59 -12.91
C ARG A 46 -12.10 -21.31 -11.77
N SER A 47 -10.79 -21.13 -11.61
CA SER A 47 -10.01 -21.70 -10.50
C SER A 47 -10.16 -20.91 -9.21
N PHE A 48 -10.84 -19.76 -9.23
CA PHE A 48 -11.22 -19.04 -8.03
C PHE A 48 -12.11 -19.95 -7.17
N LEU A 49 -11.65 -20.26 -5.95
CA LEU A 49 -12.41 -21.05 -5.00
C LEU A 49 -13.76 -20.33 -4.78
N GLY A 50 -14.89 -21.03 -4.96
CA GLY A 50 -16.22 -20.41 -4.89
C GLY A 50 -16.80 -19.90 -6.21
N GLY A 51 -16.03 -19.91 -7.31
CA GLY A 51 -16.50 -19.55 -8.65
C GLY A 51 -16.73 -18.05 -8.84
N ILE A 52 -17.51 -17.70 -9.88
CA ILE A 52 -17.69 -16.30 -10.29
C ILE A 52 -18.46 -15.46 -9.27
N GLU A 53 -19.36 -16.07 -8.50
CA GLU A 53 -20.14 -15.39 -7.46
C GLU A 53 -19.25 -14.97 -6.30
N GLU A 54 -18.36 -15.85 -5.85
CA GLU A 54 -17.36 -15.56 -4.82
C GLU A 54 -16.32 -14.56 -5.32
N PHE A 55 -15.91 -14.64 -6.59
CA PHE A 55 -15.04 -13.63 -7.20
C PHE A 55 -15.68 -12.23 -7.23
N ILE A 56 -16.95 -12.12 -7.66
CA ILE A 56 -17.68 -10.84 -7.68
C ILE A 56 -17.91 -10.33 -6.26
N SER A 57 -18.33 -11.21 -5.35
CA SER A 57 -18.53 -10.90 -3.93
C SER A 57 -17.22 -10.41 -3.30
N SER A 58 -16.11 -11.12 -3.50
CA SER A 58 -14.77 -10.72 -3.06
C SER A 58 -14.43 -9.34 -3.63
N ALA A 59 -14.55 -9.13 -4.95
CA ALA A 59 -14.25 -7.83 -5.57
C ALA A 59 -15.15 -6.68 -5.06
N GLN A 60 -16.41 -6.97 -4.73
CA GLN A 60 -17.37 -6.02 -4.15
C GLN A 60 -17.09 -5.72 -2.67
N ASN A 61 -16.62 -6.71 -1.91
CA ASN A 61 -16.32 -6.61 -0.49
C ASN A 61 -14.87 -6.19 -0.20
N SER A 62 -13.99 -6.19 -1.21
CA SER A 62 -12.58 -5.79 -1.08
C SER A 62 -12.39 -4.28 -0.83
N THR A 63 -13.46 -3.51 -0.62
CA THR A 63 -13.40 -2.08 -0.41
C THR A 63 -12.84 -1.75 0.96
N ILE A 64 -11.95 -0.76 0.99
CA ILE A 64 -11.41 -0.22 2.23
C ILE A 64 -12.20 1.04 2.55
N ASP A 65 -13.12 0.92 3.50
CA ASP A 65 -13.99 1.99 3.97
C ASP A 65 -13.49 2.57 5.31
N GLY A 66 -12.69 1.82 6.05
CA GLY A 66 -12.08 2.24 7.30
C GLY A 66 -10.85 1.43 7.71
N PHE A 67 -10.26 1.82 8.84
CA PHE A 67 -9.02 1.22 9.35
C PHE A 67 -9.13 -0.28 9.62
N TYR A 68 -10.29 -0.74 10.10
CA TYR A 68 -10.48 -2.15 10.48
C TYR A 68 -10.52 -3.10 9.29
N ASP A 69 -10.83 -2.59 8.09
CA ASP A 69 -10.91 -3.41 6.87
C ASP A 69 -9.53 -3.92 6.46
N LEU A 70 -8.44 -3.19 6.78
CA LEU A 70 -7.07 -3.61 6.48
C LEU A 70 -6.61 -4.86 7.23
N ARG A 71 -7.35 -5.29 8.26
CA ARG A 71 -6.96 -6.39 9.16
C ARG A 71 -5.51 -6.25 9.65
N LEU A 72 -5.10 -5.02 9.97
CA LEU A 72 -3.74 -4.68 10.35
C LEU A 72 -3.37 -5.27 11.72
N ARG A 73 -2.17 -5.83 11.86
CA ARG A 73 -1.56 -6.19 13.15
C ARG A 73 -0.27 -5.40 13.34
N ILE A 74 -0.27 -4.50 14.32
CA ILE A 74 0.92 -3.73 14.69
C ILE A 74 1.62 -4.45 15.84
N ILE A 75 2.91 -4.73 15.68
CA ILE A 75 3.69 -5.54 16.60
C ILE A 75 4.95 -4.76 16.97
N CYS A 76 5.12 -4.45 18.25
CA CYS A 76 6.37 -3.89 18.74
C CYS A 76 7.32 -5.01 19.16
N ARG A 77 8.54 -5.01 18.62
CA ARG A 77 9.61 -5.97 18.93
C ARG A 77 10.83 -5.31 19.58
N LEU A 78 10.72 -4.05 19.98
CA LEU A 78 11.79 -3.36 20.69
C LEU A 78 12.08 -4.03 22.03
N GLY A 79 13.37 -4.10 22.40
CA GLY A 79 13.76 -4.42 23.77
C GLY A 79 13.32 -3.33 24.76
N ILE A 80 13.41 -3.61 26.06
CA ILE A 80 13.01 -2.66 27.11
C ILE A 80 13.77 -1.34 26.98
N GLU A 81 15.10 -1.39 26.81
CA GLU A 81 15.91 -0.18 26.68
C GLU A 81 15.57 0.64 25.43
N ALA A 82 15.32 -0.02 24.30
CA ALA A 82 14.92 0.67 23.07
C ALA A 82 13.51 1.26 23.17
N MET A 83 12.60 0.60 23.87
CA MET A 83 11.28 1.14 24.18
C MET A 83 11.38 2.40 25.04
N ASP A 84 12.24 2.42 26.06
CA ASP A 84 12.47 3.61 26.89
C ASP A 84 13.04 4.77 26.07
N ARG A 85 13.99 4.49 25.16
CA ARG A 85 14.52 5.49 24.21
C ARG A 85 13.44 6.01 23.27
N PHE A 86 12.58 5.13 22.75
CA PHE A 86 11.46 5.51 21.90
C PHE A 86 10.49 6.43 22.65
N ALA A 87 10.10 6.06 23.87
CA ALA A 87 9.22 6.88 24.71
C ALA A 87 9.84 8.25 25.03
N ALA A 88 11.13 8.30 25.35
CA ALA A 88 11.85 9.55 25.59
C ALA A 88 11.87 10.44 24.34
N ALA A 89 12.13 9.87 23.16
CA ALA A 89 12.11 10.60 21.89
C ALA A 89 10.70 11.13 21.55
N CYS A 90 9.65 10.35 21.82
CA CYS A 90 8.27 10.81 21.66
C CYS A 90 7.93 11.96 22.61
N ALA A 91 8.42 11.92 23.85
CA ALA A 91 8.25 13.01 24.81
C ALA A 91 9.01 14.28 24.37
N GLU A 92 10.24 14.14 23.88
CA GLU A 92 11.05 15.26 23.38
C GLU A 92 10.44 15.91 22.13
N ALA A 93 9.87 15.10 21.23
CA ALA A 93 9.21 15.58 20.02
C ALA A 93 7.95 16.41 20.32
N GLY A 94 7.38 16.26 21.52
CA GLY A 94 6.30 17.11 22.04
C GLY A 94 4.94 16.86 21.39
N GLU A 95 4.25 17.95 21.05
CA GLU A 95 2.85 17.92 20.62
C GLU A 95 2.65 16.98 19.42
N GLY A 96 1.82 15.96 19.64
CA GLY A 96 1.49 14.95 18.63
C GLY A 96 2.10 13.57 18.90
N PHE A 97 3.14 13.47 19.73
CA PHE A 97 3.77 12.19 20.09
C PHE A 97 3.86 11.91 21.58
N GLU A 98 3.82 12.95 22.42
CA GLU A 98 3.91 12.78 23.87
C GLU A 98 2.87 11.78 24.39
N GLY A 99 3.37 10.76 25.10
CA GLY A 99 2.56 9.70 25.71
C GLY A 99 1.96 8.67 24.74
N LYS A 100 2.21 8.77 23.43
CA LYS A 100 1.66 7.83 22.45
C LYS A 100 2.54 6.61 22.26
N ILE A 101 1.90 5.47 22.05
CA ILE A 101 2.57 4.26 21.57
C ILE A 101 2.62 4.23 20.04
N PHE A 102 3.51 3.41 19.49
CA PHE A 102 3.68 3.26 18.04
C PHE A 102 2.39 2.92 17.30
N GLU A 103 1.54 2.05 17.87
CA GLU A 103 0.25 1.69 17.28
C GLU A 103 -0.66 2.91 17.11
N GLU A 104 -0.71 3.81 18.10
CA GLU A 104 -1.52 5.02 18.04
C GLU A 104 -1.00 5.99 16.98
N ILE A 105 0.32 6.17 16.92
CA ILE A 105 1.00 7.00 15.93
C ILE A 105 0.70 6.52 14.50
N PHE A 106 0.86 5.21 14.27
CA PHE A 106 0.67 4.64 12.94
C PHE A 106 -0.81 4.65 12.53
N LYS A 107 -1.72 4.38 13.47
CA LYS A 107 -3.16 4.47 13.24
C LYS A 107 -3.60 5.90 12.93
N GLU A 108 -3.08 6.87 13.67
CA GLU A 108 -3.32 8.30 13.40
C GLU A 108 -2.86 8.66 11.98
N PHE A 109 -1.63 8.29 11.61
CA PHE A 109 -1.14 8.52 10.25
C PHE A 109 -2.09 7.96 9.17
N LEU A 110 -2.57 6.73 9.33
CA LEU A 110 -3.41 6.08 8.32
C LEU A 110 -4.83 6.65 8.21
N THR A 111 -5.36 7.21 9.30
CA THR A 111 -6.74 7.74 9.35
C THR A 111 -6.84 9.23 9.00
N GLU A 112 -5.71 9.90 8.88
CA GLU A 112 -5.64 11.29 8.47
C GLU A 112 -5.90 11.51 6.97
N VAL A 113 -6.31 12.74 6.66
CA VAL A 113 -6.63 13.21 5.30
C VAL A 113 -5.55 14.16 4.79
N GLY A 114 -5.29 14.13 3.48
CA GLY A 114 -4.40 15.07 2.81
C GLY A 114 -2.92 14.70 2.91
N SER A 115 -2.06 15.59 2.40
CA SER A 115 -0.61 15.47 2.53
C SER A 115 -0.15 16.14 3.83
N PRO A 116 0.68 15.49 4.65
CA PRO A 116 1.29 16.12 5.83
C PRO A 116 2.13 17.36 5.47
N CYS A 117 2.77 17.33 4.30
CA CYS A 117 3.59 18.42 3.75
C CYS A 117 3.32 18.59 2.26
N PRO A 118 2.27 19.34 1.89
CA PRO A 118 1.86 19.50 0.49
C PRO A 118 2.97 20.02 -0.42
N GLN A 119 3.76 21.00 0.04
CA GLN A 119 4.81 21.62 -0.76
C GLN A 119 5.93 20.64 -1.12
N LEU A 120 6.35 19.81 -0.16
CA LEU A 120 7.37 18.78 -0.39
C LEU A 120 6.86 17.67 -1.30
N LEU A 121 5.61 17.22 -1.06
CA LEU A 121 4.98 16.23 -1.93
C LEU A 121 4.86 16.73 -3.37
N ASP A 122 4.47 18.00 -3.57
CA ASP A 122 4.38 18.61 -4.90
C ASP A 122 5.73 18.69 -5.62
N ALA A 123 6.82 18.93 -4.89
CA ALA A 123 8.17 18.95 -5.44
C ALA A 123 8.60 17.57 -5.95
N GLN A 124 8.14 16.49 -5.31
CA GLN A 124 8.53 15.11 -5.62
C GLN A 124 7.51 14.35 -6.48
N LYS A 125 6.31 14.92 -6.74
CA LYS A 125 5.20 14.19 -7.37
C LYS A 125 5.50 13.50 -8.70
N HIS A 126 6.48 14.02 -9.44
CA HIS A 126 6.89 13.50 -10.74
C HIS A 126 7.73 12.20 -10.63
N GLN A 127 8.19 11.85 -9.43
CA GLN A 127 8.99 10.67 -9.15
C GLN A 127 8.14 9.45 -8.79
N PHE A 128 6.88 9.67 -8.41
CA PHE A 128 5.98 8.59 -8.01
C PHE A 128 5.32 7.92 -9.24
N ASN A 129 4.90 6.68 -9.05
CA ASN A 129 4.19 5.93 -10.09
C ASN A 129 2.89 6.65 -10.50
N SER A 130 2.72 6.86 -11.82
CA SER A 130 1.55 7.52 -12.42
C SER A 130 0.21 6.81 -12.18
N GLU A 131 0.23 5.53 -11.84
CA GLU A 131 -0.97 4.78 -11.47
C GLU A 131 -1.58 5.27 -10.14
N VAL A 132 -0.76 5.85 -9.26
CA VAL A 132 -1.24 6.43 -8.01
C VAL A 132 -1.87 7.80 -8.28
N LYS A 133 -3.20 7.83 -8.33
CA LYS A 133 -3.97 9.07 -8.52
C LYS A 133 -3.98 9.91 -7.24
N LEU A 134 -3.05 10.86 -7.13
CA LEU A 134 -2.96 11.81 -6.01
C LEU A 134 -4.19 12.73 -5.87
N SER A 135 -5.05 12.82 -6.88
CA SER A 135 -6.33 13.55 -6.79
C SER A 135 -7.23 13.03 -5.67
N GLY A 136 -7.04 11.77 -5.24
CA GLY A 136 -7.77 11.15 -4.14
C GLY A 136 -7.21 11.44 -2.74
N ILE A 137 -6.14 12.24 -2.60
CA ILE A 137 -5.43 12.42 -1.31
C ILE A 137 -6.30 13.01 -0.19
N GLN A 138 -7.39 13.68 -0.54
CA GLN A 138 -8.36 14.22 0.41
C GLN A 138 -9.41 13.17 0.87
N SER A 139 -9.32 11.93 0.39
CA SER A 139 -10.18 10.84 0.83
C SER A 139 -9.69 10.26 2.16
N PRO A 140 -10.57 10.02 3.15
CA PRO A 140 -10.18 9.42 4.44
C PRO A 140 -9.62 8.00 4.32
N THR A 141 -9.88 7.32 3.20
CA THR A 141 -9.38 5.97 2.94
C THR A 141 -8.16 5.97 2.00
N PHE A 142 -7.65 7.14 1.61
CA PHE A 142 -6.53 7.24 0.70
C PHE A 142 -5.28 6.55 1.23
N ARG A 143 -4.84 6.92 2.45
CA ARG A 143 -3.63 6.36 3.05
C ARG A 143 -3.79 4.87 3.39
N LEU A 144 -5.00 4.44 3.74
CA LEU A 144 -5.32 3.02 3.96
C LEU A 144 -5.16 2.20 2.67
N ARG A 145 -5.77 2.65 1.56
CA ARG A 145 -5.61 2.00 0.25
C ARG A 145 -4.16 2.02 -0.22
N LEU A 146 -3.45 3.12 0.06
CA LEU A 146 -2.05 3.27 -0.30
C LEU A 146 -1.16 2.26 0.44
N LEU A 147 -1.34 2.11 1.76
CA LEU A 147 -0.64 1.08 2.54
C LEU A 147 -0.96 -0.32 2.01
N CYS A 148 -2.24 -0.62 1.77
CA CYS A 148 -2.65 -1.92 1.24
C CYS A 148 -1.95 -2.21 -0.10
N TRP A 149 -1.91 -1.22 -0.99
CA TRP A 149 -1.23 -1.34 -2.28
C TRP A 149 0.29 -1.51 -2.13
N ALA A 150 0.91 -0.69 -1.29
CA ALA A 150 2.34 -0.74 -1.04
C ALA A 150 2.81 -2.07 -0.45
N VAL A 151 1.94 -2.80 0.26
CA VAL A 151 2.29 -4.10 0.86
C VAL A 151 1.88 -5.28 -0.03
N THR A 152 0.68 -5.23 -0.62
CA THR A 152 0.06 -6.38 -1.30
C THR A 152 0.17 -6.32 -2.82
N GLY A 153 0.59 -5.18 -3.38
CA GLY A 153 0.53 -4.92 -4.81
C GLY A 153 -0.88 -4.58 -5.32
N ALA A 154 -1.90 -4.51 -4.45
CA ALA A 154 -3.28 -4.16 -4.83
C ALA A 154 -3.92 -3.14 -3.86
N PRO A 155 -4.70 -2.16 -4.36
CA PRO A 155 -5.33 -1.13 -3.52
C PRO A 155 -6.62 -1.61 -2.81
N ARG A 156 -6.75 -2.92 -2.58
CA ARG A 156 -7.99 -3.57 -2.09
C ARG A 156 -7.64 -4.74 -1.18
N VAL A 157 -8.47 -4.99 -0.17
CA VAL A 157 -8.24 -6.07 0.80
C VAL A 157 -8.55 -7.41 0.17
N ILE A 158 -7.64 -8.37 0.33
CA ILE A 158 -7.87 -9.77 -0.03
C ILE A 158 -8.32 -10.48 1.25
N ASP A 159 -9.61 -10.83 1.34
CA ASP A 159 -10.18 -11.46 2.54
C ASP A 159 -9.53 -12.81 2.86
N GLU A 160 -9.08 -13.52 1.84
CA GLU A 160 -8.38 -14.80 1.98
C GLU A 160 -6.87 -14.55 2.10
N GLY A 161 -6.39 -14.35 3.33
CA GLY A 161 -4.97 -14.10 3.56
C GLY A 161 -4.57 -13.87 5.01
N GLU A 162 -3.25 -13.86 5.22
CA GLU A 162 -2.68 -13.38 6.47
C GLU A 162 -2.91 -11.87 6.61
N PRO A 163 -3.16 -11.39 7.84
CA PRO A 163 -3.27 -9.95 8.10
C PRO A 163 -1.97 -9.23 7.73
N ILE A 164 -2.09 -7.96 7.29
CA ILE A 164 -0.93 -7.09 7.11
C ILE A 164 -0.26 -6.91 8.48
N ARG A 165 1.04 -7.17 8.56
CA ARG A 165 1.83 -7.04 9.79
C ARG A 165 2.78 -5.84 9.67
N VAL A 166 2.74 -4.96 10.65
CA VAL A 166 3.65 -3.81 10.77
C VAL A 166 4.48 -4.01 12.02
N PHE A 167 5.80 -4.01 11.86
CA PHE A 167 6.73 -4.24 12.96
C PHE A 167 7.47 -2.95 13.30
N LEU A 168 7.51 -2.61 14.59
CA LEU A 168 8.49 -1.67 15.11
C LEU A 168 9.68 -2.46 15.66
N VAL A 169 10.87 -2.19 15.12
CA VAL A 169 12.11 -2.92 15.40
C VAL A 169 13.26 -1.94 15.59
N GLU A 170 14.37 -2.44 16.12
CA GLU A 170 15.63 -1.68 16.23
C GLU A 170 16.33 -1.60 14.86
N ASP A 171 17.25 -0.65 14.73
CA ASP A 171 17.98 -0.37 13.49
C ASP A 171 18.91 -1.53 13.06
N ASP A 172 19.24 -2.43 13.98
CA ASP A 172 20.05 -3.62 13.74
C ASP A 172 19.23 -4.87 13.38
N ASP A 173 17.90 -4.77 13.24
CA ASP A 173 17.04 -5.93 12.96
C ASP A 173 17.43 -6.64 11.66
N SER A 174 17.77 -7.93 11.79
CA SER A 174 18.22 -8.79 10.68
C SER A 174 17.21 -8.96 9.53
N THR A 175 15.95 -8.56 9.71
CA THR A 175 14.92 -8.64 8.66
C THR A 175 14.99 -7.49 7.66
N TYR A 176 15.64 -6.37 7.98
CA TYR A 176 15.82 -5.24 7.06
C TYR A 176 16.88 -5.49 5.98
N ILE A 177 17.79 -6.43 6.20
CA ILE A 177 18.93 -6.66 5.32
C ILE A 177 19.01 -8.16 5.03
N PRO A 178 18.93 -8.59 3.77
CA PRO A 178 19.15 -9.99 3.42
C PRO A 178 20.48 -10.44 4.01
N ILE A 179 20.51 -11.61 4.66
CA ILE A 179 21.69 -12.18 5.36
C ILE A 179 22.94 -12.22 4.45
N SER A 180 22.76 -12.15 3.13
CA SER A 180 23.79 -12.17 2.11
C SER A 180 24.48 -10.82 1.82
N VAL A 181 24.08 -9.70 2.43
CA VAL A 181 24.67 -8.37 2.14
C VAL A 181 25.85 -8.08 3.08
N GLU A 182 26.98 -7.63 2.52
CA GLU A 182 28.19 -7.29 3.28
C GLU A 182 27.95 -6.20 4.35
N GLU A 183 28.59 -6.35 5.51
CA GLU A 183 28.49 -5.47 6.69
C GLU A 183 28.69 -3.98 6.35
N GLY A 184 29.54 -3.65 5.36
CA GLY A 184 29.80 -2.27 4.94
C GLY A 184 28.60 -1.59 4.27
N VAL A 185 27.79 -2.35 3.52
CA VAL A 185 26.55 -1.83 2.90
C VAL A 185 25.47 -1.67 3.97
N ARG A 186 25.43 -2.59 4.94
CA ARG A 186 24.56 -2.53 6.14
C ARG A 186 24.79 -1.27 6.96
N SER A 187 26.05 -0.93 7.26
CA SER A 187 26.37 0.32 7.96
C SER A 187 25.98 1.56 7.17
N SER A 188 26.09 1.54 5.83
CA SER A 188 25.66 2.68 5.00
C SER A 188 24.14 2.90 5.04
N TYR A 189 23.36 1.82 5.05
CA TYR A 189 21.88 1.85 5.10
C TYR A 189 21.35 2.33 6.45
N ILE A 190 22.01 1.93 7.54
CA ILE A 190 21.69 2.42 8.89
C ILE A 190 22.11 3.89 9.03
N SER A 191 23.26 4.29 8.46
CA SER A 191 23.75 5.68 8.52
C SER A 191 22.90 6.68 7.73
N THR A 192 22.11 6.24 6.74
CA THR A 192 21.11 7.09 6.08
C THR A 192 19.97 7.52 7.02
N GLY A 193 19.77 6.84 8.16
CA GLY A 193 18.80 7.22 9.19
C GLY A 193 19.29 8.32 10.14
N THR A 194 20.59 8.63 10.16
CA THR A 194 21.16 9.74 10.95
C THR A 194 21.17 11.04 10.16
N SER A 195 20.01 11.68 10.02
CA SER A 195 19.88 13.03 9.48
C SER A 195 19.56 14.04 10.59
N THR A 196 20.22 15.20 10.56
CA THR A 196 19.91 16.31 11.48
C THR A 196 18.73 17.09 10.94
N TYR A 197 17.65 17.17 11.71
CA TYR A 197 16.43 17.88 11.31
C TYR A 197 16.67 19.38 11.06
N ASN A 198 16.25 19.88 9.90
CA ASN A 198 16.34 21.28 9.48
C ASN A 198 14.94 21.88 9.24
N ALA A 199 14.40 22.54 10.25
CA ALA A 199 13.07 23.18 10.22
C ALA A 199 12.82 24.18 9.05
N ASN A 200 13.86 24.66 8.37
CA ASN A 200 13.74 25.57 7.23
C ASN A 200 13.59 24.85 5.88
N ALA A 201 14.03 23.59 5.79
CA ALA A 201 13.95 22.76 4.59
C ALA A 201 13.00 21.55 4.77
N GLU A 202 12.60 21.27 6.01
CA GLU A 202 11.90 20.06 6.42
C GLU A 202 10.49 20.37 6.95
N PRO A 203 9.64 19.34 7.11
CA PRO A 203 8.29 19.45 7.66
C PRO A 203 8.23 20.27 8.95
N LYS A 204 7.11 20.95 9.22
CA LYS A 204 6.99 21.93 10.32
C LYS A 204 7.30 21.40 11.72
N ASN A 205 7.09 20.11 11.95
CA ASN A 205 7.33 19.43 13.21
C ASN A 205 7.62 17.94 12.96
N ALA A 206 8.10 17.24 14.00
CA ALA A 206 8.43 15.82 13.93
C ALA A 206 7.25 14.97 13.42
N ARG A 207 6.02 15.32 13.80
CA ARG A 207 4.80 14.61 13.37
C ARG A 207 4.60 14.69 11.87
N ALA A 208 4.66 15.91 11.33
CA ALA A 208 4.58 16.13 9.90
C ALA A 208 5.74 15.46 9.16
N ALA A 209 6.94 15.42 9.76
CA ALA A 209 8.10 14.74 9.21
C ALA A 209 7.89 13.23 9.08
N ILE A 210 7.53 12.55 10.16
CA ILE A 210 7.27 11.12 10.17
C ILE A 210 6.11 10.76 9.25
N HIS A 211 5.00 11.52 9.31
CA HIS A 211 3.86 11.27 8.43
C HIS A 211 4.22 11.49 6.96
N HIS A 212 5.00 12.53 6.63
CA HIS A 212 5.45 12.77 5.27
C HIS A 212 6.36 11.64 4.77
N TRP A 213 7.33 11.22 5.57
CA TRP A 213 8.21 10.10 5.27
C TRP A 213 7.43 8.80 5.05
N LEU A 214 6.49 8.45 5.93
CA LEU A 214 5.63 7.28 5.74
C LEU A 214 4.86 7.33 4.42
N LEU A 215 4.29 8.51 4.09
CA LEU A 215 3.54 8.70 2.85
C LEU A 215 4.43 8.52 1.62
N THR A 216 5.63 9.10 1.60
CA THR A 216 6.55 9.00 0.46
C THR A 216 7.08 7.59 0.29
N GLN A 217 7.45 6.90 1.38
CA GLN A 217 7.88 5.51 1.33
C GLN A 217 6.80 4.58 0.75
N MET A 218 5.52 4.78 1.11
CA MET A 218 4.42 4.01 0.52
C MET A 218 4.24 4.30 -0.99
N LEU A 219 4.37 5.57 -1.40
CA LEU A 219 4.27 5.96 -2.81
C LEU A 219 5.41 5.37 -3.66
N GLU A 220 6.63 5.41 -3.13
CA GLU A 220 7.82 4.85 -3.78
C GLU A 220 7.72 3.31 -3.90
N SER A 221 7.26 2.65 -2.84
CA SER A 221 7.11 1.19 -2.81
C SER A 221 6.18 0.66 -3.89
N ILE A 222 5.10 1.39 -4.22
CA ILE A 222 4.17 0.97 -5.29
C ILE A 222 4.85 0.88 -6.66
N GLY A 223 5.84 1.75 -6.92
CA GLY A 223 6.63 1.72 -8.16
C GLY A 223 7.46 0.45 -8.34
N SER A 224 7.81 -0.24 -7.25
CA SER A 224 8.62 -1.46 -7.31
C SER A 224 7.85 -2.68 -7.86
N TYR A 225 6.54 -2.74 -7.65
CA TYR A 225 5.67 -3.82 -8.13
C TYR A 225 5.34 -3.73 -9.63
N THR A 226 5.63 -2.59 -10.25
CA THR A 226 5.27 -2.25 -11.64
C THR A 226 6.41 -2.47 -12.62
N THR A 227 7.42 -3.24 -12.23
CA THR A 227 8.49 -3.65 -13.14
C THR A 227 7.93 -4.54 -14.24
N VAL A 228 7.90 -3.97 -15.44
CA VAL A 228 7.50 -4.55 -16.74
C VAL A 228 8.47 -5.64 -17.17
#